data_AF-A0A392MPX3-F1
#
_entry.id   AF-A0A392MPX3-F1
#
_cell.length_a   1.000
_cell.length_b   1.000
_cell.length_c   1.000
_cell.angle_alpha   90.00
_cell.angle_beta   90.00
_cell.angle_gamma   90.00
#
_symmetry.space_group_name_H-M   'P 1'
#
loop_
_entity.id
_entity.type
_entity.pdbx_description
1 polymer ?
#
loop_
_entity_poly.entity_id
_entity_poly.type
_entity_poly.pdbx_seq_one_letter_code
_entity_poly.pdbx_strand_id
1 'polypeptide(L)'
;VVHFRLLEKPKDDHFSIELSKLHTYDDVVERVAQQLGLDDPSKIRLTSHNCNTLQPETQPIKYQGVEHLSDMLVLYNKTSNVLYYEVLDTPLPEFQSLRIVKVAFHDATRGE
;
A
#
# COMPACT_ATOMS: atom_id res chain seq x y z
N VAL A 1 -2.12 -13.90 12.58
CA VAL A 1 -3.27 -13.17 12.01
C VAL A 1 -2.88 -11.72 11.76
N VAL A 2 -3.14 -11.21 10.56
CA VAL A 2 -2.94 -9.81 10.17
C VAL A 2 -4.30 -9.16 9.96
N HIS A 3 -4.47 -7.98 10.52
CA HIS A 3 -5.67 -7.17 10.41
C HIS A 3 -5.55 -6.20 9.23
N PHE A 4 -6.57 -6.19 8.39
CA PHE A 4 -6.63 -5.33 7.23
C PHE A 4 -7.71 -4.26 7.42
N ARG A 5 -7.30 -3.01 7.26
CA ARG A 5 -8.17 -1.84 7.39
C ARG A 5 -8.16 -1.03 6.12
N LEU A 6 -9.28 -0.40 5.81
CA LEU A 6 -9.33 0.55 4.71
C LEU A 6 -8.49 1.79 5.07
N LEU A 7 -7.71 2.29 4.11
CA LEU A 7 -6.95 3.53 4.32
C LEU A 7 -7.86 4.72 4.65
N GLU A 8 -9.06 4.77 4.05
CA GLU A 8 -10.10 5.77 4.33
C GLU A 8 -10.76 5.63 5.71
N LYS A 9 -10.71 4.44 6.32
CA LYS A 9 -11.35 4.12 7.61
C LYS A 9 -10.37 3.39 8.53
N PRO A 10 -9.32 4.08 9.02
CA PRO A 10 -8.21 3.42 9.72
C PRO A 10 -8.57 2.88 11.11
N LYS A 11 -9.76 3.22 11.63
CA LYS A 11 -10.27 2.80 12.94
C LYS A 11 -11.10 1.51 12.88
N ASP A 12 -11.61 1.17 11.70
CA ASP A 12 -12.45 -0.01 11.50
C ASP A 12 -11.63 -1.17 10.95
N ASP A 13 -11.69 -2.29 11.66
CA ASP A 13 -11.17 -3.56 11.16
C ASP A 13 -12.12 -4.09 10.10
N HIS A 14 -11.66 -4.19 8.85
CA HIS A 14 -12.52 -4.68 7.78
C HIS A 14 -12.55 -6.21 7.79
N PHE A 15 -11.38 -6.84 7.77
CA PHE A 15 -11.23 -8.28 7.87
C PHE A 15 -9.83 -8.62 8.41
N SER A 16 -9.63 -9.90 8.74
CA SER A 16 -8.32 -10.42 9.13
C SER A 16 -7.99 -11.69 8.37
N ILE A 17 -6.73 -11.85 7.99
CA ILE A 17 -6.24 -13.03 7.26
C ILE A 17 -5.11 -13.66 8.07
N GLU A 18 -5.12 -14.99 8.15
CA GLU A 18 -3.97 -15.73 8.65
C GLU A 18 -2.93 -15.86 7.54
N LEU A 19 -1.80 -15.18 7.74
CA LEU A 19 -0.69 -15.14 6.79
C LEU A 19 0.61 -15.57 7.49
N SER A 20 1.47 -16.26 6.74
CA SER A 20 2.83 -16.56 7.15
C SER A 20 3.70 -15.31 7.06
N LYS A 21 4.60 -15.17 8.04
CA LYS A 21 5.64 -14.15 8.07
C LYS A 21 6.59 -14.17 6.87
N LEU A 22 6.68 -15.32 6.19
CA LEU A 22 7.50 -15.55 5.00
C LEU A 22 6.76 -15.25 3.69
N HIS A 23 5.45 -14.98 3.73
CA HIS A 23 4.70 -14.62 2.52
C HIS A 23 5.28 -13.37 1.88
N THR A 24 5.34 -13.37 0.56
CA THR A 24 5.83 -12.23 -0.22
C THR A 24 4.75 -11.17 -0.37
N TYR A 25 5.10 -10.01 -0.93
CA TYR A 25 4.12 -8.98 -1.27
C TYR A 25 2.97 -9.54 -2.12
N ASP A 26 3.31 -10.36 -3.12
CA ASP A 26 2.37 -10.95 -4.06
C ASP A 26 1.41 -11.92 -3.36
N ASP A 27 1.93 -12.84 -2.54
CA ASP A 27 1.12 -13.75 -1.72
C ASP A 27 0.12 -12.98 -0.83
N VAL A 28 0.55 -11.86 -0.24
CA VAL A 28 -0.30 -11.05 0.63
C VAL A 28 -1.42 -10.38 -0.18
N VAL A 29 -1.08 -9.72 -1.30
CA VAL A 29 -2.11 -9.04 -2.11
C VAL A 29 -3.04 -10.01 -2.81
N GLU A 30 -2.58 -11.22 -3.18
CA GLU A 30 -3.43 -12.27 -3.75
C GLU A 30 -4.51 -12.71 -2.75
N ARG A 31 -4.12 -12.98 -1.49
CA ARG A 31 -5.07 -13.35 -0.44
C ARG A 31 -6.04 -12.21 -0.12
N VAL A 32 -5.56 -10.98 -0.13
CA VAL A 32 -6.42 -9.80 0.06
C VAL A 32 -7.40 -9.65 -1.10
N ALA A 33 -6.96 -9.84 -2.35
CA ALA A 33 -7.82 -9.80 -3.52
C ALA A 33 -8.92 -10.85 -3.45
N GLN A 34 -8.57 -12.08 -3.07
CA GLN A 34 -9.53 -13.16 -2.87
C GLN A 34 -10.58 -12.83 -1.81
N GLN A 35 -10.19 -12.21 -0.69
CA GLN A 35 -11.13 -11.76 0.34
C GLN A 35 -12.04 -10.63 -0.14
N LEU A 36 -11.53 -9.74 -0.99
CA LEU A 36 -12.28 -8.61 -1.55
C LEU A 36 -13.11 -8.99 -2.79
N GLY A 37 -12.90 -10.17 -3.36
CA GLY A 37 -13.47 -10.56 -4.65
C GLY A 37 -12.93 -9.74 -5.83
N LEU A 38 -11.68 -9.26 -5.73
CA LEU A 38 -10.99 -8.55 -6.80
C LEU A 38 -10.34 -9.53 -7.77
N ASP A 39 -10.50 -9.26 -9.07
CA ASP A 39 -9.88 -10.03 -10.15
C ASP A 39 -8.37 -9.76 -10.25
N ASP A 40 -7.96 -8.53 -9.94
CA ASP A 40 -6.59 -8.07 -10.18
C ASP A 40 -5.91 -7.63 -8.87
N PRO A 41 -5.02 -8.46 -8.28
CA PRO A 41 -4.39 -8.17 -7.00
C PRO A 41 -3.39 -7.01 -7.07
N SER A 42 -2.88 -6.71 -8.27
CA SER A 42 -1.92 -5.63 -8.50
C SER A 42 -2.51 -4.22 -8.27
N LYS A 43 -3.84 -4.12 -8.20
CA LYS A 43 -4.57 -2.88 -7.85
C LYS A 43 -4.58 -2.61 -6.35
N ILE A 44 -4.19 -3.56 -5.51
CA ILE A 44 -4.20 -3.41 -4.06
C ILE A 44 -2.92 -2.73 -3.61
N ARG A 45 -3.05 -1.56 -2.98
CA ARG A 45 -1.94 -0.86 -2.35
C ARG A 45 -1.97 -1.04 -0.85
N LEU A 46 -0.85 -1.53 -0.31
CA LEU A 46 -0.65 -1.77 1.12
C LEU A 46 0.11 -0.61 1.76
N THR A 47 -0.26 -0.25 2.99
CA THR A 47 0.40 0.77 3.81
C THR A 47 0.61 0.24 5.22
N SER A 48 1.83 0.37 5.75
CA SER A 48 2.18 -0.10 7.09
C SER A 48 1.50 0.72 8.18
N HIS A 49 1.31 0.11 9.35
CA HIS A 49 0.81 0.83 10.53
C HIS A 49 1.94 1.50 11.30
N ASN A 50 1.79 2.80 11.57
CA ASN A 50 2.71 3.54 12.42
C ASN A 50 2.30 3.44 13.89
N CYS A 51 2.95 2.54 14.63
CA CYS A 51 2.75 2.34 16.07
C CYS A 51 2.97 3.60 16.94
N ASN A 52 3.64 4.64 16.44
CA ASN A 52 3.90 5.86 17.21
C ASN A 52 2.76 6.87 17.09
N THR A 53 2.11 6.96 15.92
CA THR A 53 1.03 7.90 15.65
C THR A 53 -0.34 7.24 15.63
N LEU A 54 -0.40 5.91 15.69
CA LEU A 54 -1.61 5.08 15.55
C LEU A 54 -2.36 5.35 14.24
N GLN A 55 -1.63 5.76 13.20
CA GLN A 55 -2.15 6.10 11.88
C GLN A 55 -1.43 5.26 10.80
N PRO A 56 -2.01 5.14 9.60
CA PRO A 56 -1.28 4.65 8.44
C PRO A 56 0.00 5.46 8.21
N GLU A 57 1.04 4.80 7.72
CA GLU A 57 2.27 5.46 7.30
C GLU A 57 1.99 6.44 6.16
N THR A 58 2.78 7.52 6.08
CA THR A 58 2.61 8.57 5.07
C THR A 58 2.87 8.07 3.65
N GLN A 59 3.78 7.10 3.51
CA GLN A 59 4.15 6.48 2.26
C GLN A 59 3.64 5.04 2.25
N PRO A 60 2.94 4.65 1.17
CA PRO A 60 2.54 3.26 1.00
C PRO A 60 3.76 2.38 0.72
N ILE A 61 3.61 1.09 1.01
CA ILE A 61 4.59 0.07 0.66
C ILE A 61 4.64 -0.02 -0.86
N LYS A 62 5.84 0.11 -1.43
CA LYS A 62 6.05 -0.06 -2.87
C LYS A 62 5.68 -1.49 -3.28
N TYR A 63 5.04 -1.65 -4.44
CA TYR A 63 4.88 -2.90 -5.16
C TYR A 63 6.21 -3.66 -5.20
N GLN A 64 6.23 -4.85 -4.58
CA GLN A 64 7.43 -5.69 -4.44
C GLN A 64 8.64 -4.97 -3.80
N GLY A 65 8.41 -3.87 -3.09
CA GLY A 65 9.48 -3.09 -2.45
C GLY A 65 9.99 -3.70 -1.15
N VAL A 66 9.31 -4.74 -0.66
CA VAL A 66 9.66 -5.49 0.54
C VAL A 66 9.52 -6.98 0.23
N GLU A 67 10.42 -7.78 0.77
CA GLU A 67 10.54 -9.20 0.44
C GLU A 67 9.47 -10.04 1.16
N HIS A 68 9.28 -9.80 2.47
CA HIS A 68 8.38 -10.59 3.28
C HIS A 68 7.34 -9.75 4.03
N LEU A 69 6.24 -10.39 4.41
CA LEU A 69 5.22 -9.81 5.27
C LEU A 69 5.82 -9.30 6.59
N SER A 70 6.84 -9.97 7.11
CA SER A 70 7.55 -9.50 8.31
C SER A 70 8.07 -8.07 8.17
N ASP A 71 8.61 -7.71 7.02
CA ASP A 71 9.11 -6.37 6.72
C ASP A 71 7.97 -5.36 6.53
N MET A 72 6.83 -5.78 5.97
CA MET A 72 5.63 -4.93 5.85
C MET A 72 5.05 -4.54 7.22
N LEU A 73 5.19 -5.45 8.19
CA LEU A 73 4.64 -5.30 9.53
C LEU A 73 5.61 -4.58 10.49
N VAL A 74 6.88 -4.44 10.13
CA VAL A 74 7.89 -3.79 10.97
C VAL A 74 8.11 -2.35 10.52
N LEU A 75 7.83 -1.40 11.42
CA LEU A 75 8.15 0.01 11.23
C LEU A 75 8.88 0.53 12.47
N TYR A 76 10.04 1.19 12.28
CA TYR A 76 10.87 1.72 13.38
C TYR A 76 11.20 0.69 14.48
N ASN A 77 11.54 -0.55 14.10
CA ASN A 77 11.78 -1.67 15.03
C ASN A 77 10.56 -2.09 15.88
N LYS A 78 9.35 -1.62 15.53
CA LYS A 78 8.10 -2.09 16.13
C LYS A 78 7.33 -2.92 15.13
N THR A 79 6.94 -4.13 15.55
CA THR A 79 6.09 -5.00 14.75
C THR A 79 4.62 -4.70 15.06
N SER A 80 3.84 -4.39 14.02
CA SER A 80 2.39 -4.22 14.07
C SER A 80 1.75 -5.36 13.29
N ASN A 81 0.67 -5.95 13.77
CA ASN A 81 -0.12 -6.93 13.00
C ASN A 81 -1.25 -6.28 12.19
N VAL A 82 -1.11 -4.99 11.83
CA VAL A 82 -2.12 -4.20 11.11
C VAL A 82 -1.51 -3.68 9.82
N LEU A 83 -2.22 -3.88 8.71
CA LEU A 83 -1.95 -3.28 7.42
C LEU A 83 -3.17 -2.50 6.95
N TYR A 84 -2.92 -1.37 6.30
CA TYR A 84 -3.95 -0.63 5.59
C TYR A 84 -3.91 -1.00 4.13
N TYR A 85 -5.08 -1.12 3.51
CA TYR A 85 -5.19 -1.35 2.09
C TYR A 85 -6.12 -0.33 1.44
N GLU A 86 -5.90 -0.14 0.15
CA GLU A 86 -6.79 0.58 -0.75
C GLU A 86 -6.76 -0.10 -2.12
N VAL A 87 -7.83 0.07 -2.88
CA VAL A 87 -7.95 -0.46 -4.24
C VAL A 87 -7.79 0.70 -5.19
N LEU A 88 -6.81 0.61 -6.09
CA LEU A 88 -6.55 1.60 -7.12
C LEU A 88 -7.35 1.28 -8.39
N ASP A 89 -7.63 2.31 -9.18
CA ASP A 89 -8.27 2.16 -10.51
C ASP A 89 -7.30 1.51 -11.53
N THR A 90 -6.01 1.83 -11.40
CA THR A 90 -4.91 1.31 -12.21
C THR A 90 -3.95 0.47 -11.35
N PRO A 91 -3.35 -0.60 -11.90
CA PRO A 91 -2.41 -1.44 -11.17
C PRO A 91 -1.17 -0.66 -10.70
N LEU A 92 -0.70 -0.97 -9.49
CA LEU A 92 0.47 -0.37 -8.86
C LEU A 92 1.75 -0.29 -9.72
N PRO A 93 2.15 -1.33 -10.47
CA PRO A 93 3.34 -1.26 -11.31
C PRO A 93 3.28 -0.12 -12.35
N GLU A 94 2.09 0.21 -12.86
CA GLU A 94 1.89 1.36 -13.74
C GLU A 94 2.03 2.68 -12.96
N PHE A 95 1.47 2.74 -11.75
CA PHE A 95 1.55 3.91 -10.88
C PHE A 95 2.98 4.24 -10.43
N GLN A 96 3.84 3.24 -10.23
CA GLN A 96 5.26 3.46 -9.91
C GLN A 96 6.11 3.88 -11.10
N SER A 97 5.74 3.44 -12.30
CA SER A 97 6.41 3.82 -13.55
C SER A 97 6.06 5.24 -14.00
N LEU A 98 4.90 5.76 -13.57
CA LEU A 98 4.45 7.14 -13.76
C LEU A 98 5.19 8.11 -12.83
N ARG A 99 6.50 8.17 -12.95
CA ARG A 99 7.35 9.15 -12.24
C ARG A 99 7.15 10.53 -12.87
N ILE A 100 6.22 11.31 -12.31
CA ILE A 100 6.08 12.77 -12.34
C ILE A 100 6.70 13.43 -13.59
N VAL A 101 5.90 13.65 -14.63
CA VAL A 101 6.22 14.69 -15.61
C VAL A 101 5.94 16.03 -14.92
N LYS A 102 6.97 16.62 -14.30
CA LYS A 102 6.94 18.04 -13.94
C LYS A 102 6.90 18.82 -15.25
N VAL A 103 5.70 19.10 -15.75
CA VAL A 103 5.55 20.00 -16.89
C VAL A 103 5.81 21.41 -16.36
N ALA A 104 6.96 21.97 -16.71
CA ALA A 104 7.22 23.38 -16.52
C ALA A 104 6.56 24.11 -17.68
N PHE A 105 5.40 24.74 -17.45
CA PHE A 105 4.85 25.70 -18.39
C PHE A 105 5.73 26.94 -18.36
N HIS A 106 6.64 27.06 -19.32
CA HIS A 106 7.28 28.34 -19.63
C HIS A 106 6.29 29.12 -20.49
N ASP A 107 5.51 30.00 -19.86
CA ASP A 107 4.78 31.05 -20.57
C ASP A 107 5.82 31.96 -21.21
N ALA A 108 6.01 31.82 -22.53
CA ALA A 108 6.81 32.76 -23.31
C ALA A 108 5.99 34.04 -23.46
N THR A 109 5.99 34.88 -22.44
CA THR A 109 5.47 36.24 -22.55
C THR A 109 6.42 37.01 -23.48
N ARG A 110 6.06 37.02 -24.77
CA ARG A 110 6.59 37.94 -25.77
C ARG A 110 6.12 39.34 -25.40
N GLY A 111 6.98 40.09 -24.72
CA GLY A 111 6.83 41.53 -24.52
C GLY A 111 7.91 42.25 -25.33
N GLU A 112 7.53 42.65 -26.54
CA GLU A 112 8.18 43.71 -27.31
C GLU A 112 8.00 45.07 -26.59
#